data_AF-A0A0F9ID94-F1
#
_entry.id   AF-A0A0F9ID94-F1
#
_cell.length_a   1.000
_cell.length_b   1.000
_cell.length_c   1.000
_cell.angle_alpha   90.00
_cell.angle_beta   90.00
_cell.angle_gamma   90.00
#
_symmetry.space_group_name_H-M   'P 1'
#
loop_
_entity.id
_entity.type
_entity.pdbx_description
1 polymer ?
#
loop_
_entity_poly.entity_id
_entity_poly.type
_entity_poly.pdbx_seq_one_letter_code
_entity_poly.pdbx_strand_id
1 'polypeptide(L)'
;MGYSYPAIVQGNDGDQFGDQVTALFPVGQKMELPDNRIFRYAEAGVLTVANNLYQSEVPKADWLREATATATVKDDTRIDGVITTAALVANDMVEGYVMFETGDDFGRIYQIAENEVGSDIVHGLMLKPDVTVGVIVTASNSINMIKNPWKGIIAKPASDQTALVVGVTPSVIASGDWGWCQTRGVGSCLLDGVVIIGQEVRPSETVAGAVSELNYDEGTVEDNGPVGRVVEVAPTADFGLILLTIE
;
A
#
# COMPACT_ATOMS: atom_id res chain seq x y z
N MET A 1 -21.58 12.75 10.04
CA MET A 1 -21.13 13.72 9.02
C MET A 1 -20.06 12.99 8.21
N GLY A 2 -20.41 12.50 7.03
CA GLY A 2 -19.49 11.77 6.17
C GLY A 2 -18.33 12.67 5.75
N TYR A 3 -17.11 12.21 5.97
CA TYR A 3 -15.92 12.87 5.46
C TYR A 3 -15.86 12.69 3.95
N SER A 4 -16.47 13.61 3.21
CA SER A 4 -16.13 13.84 1.80
C SER A 4 -14.86 14.68 1.76
N TYR A 5 -13.70 14.08 2.05
CA TYR A 5 -12.44 14.71 1.67
C TYR A 5 -12.46 14.94 0.15
N PRO A 6 -11.85 16.02 -0.40
CA PRO A 6 -11.65 16.09 -1.84
C PRO A 6 -10.93 14.80 -2.25
N ALA A 7 -11.52 14.04 -3.17
CA ALA A 7 -11.00 12.73 -3.56
C ALA A 7 -9.54 12.78 -4.08
N ILE A 8 -9.07 13.98 -4.44
CA ILE A 8 -7.76 14.25 -5.02
C ILE A 8 -7.24 15.60 -4.49
N VAL A 9 -6.01 15.60 -3.96
CA VAL A 9 -5.25 16.81 -3.64
C VAL A 9 -4.67 17.38 -4.94
N GLN A 10 -4.86 18.68 -5.17
CA GLN A 10 -4.21 19.38 -6.29
C GLN A 10 -2.90 19.98 -5.75
N GLY A 11 -1.77 19.36 -6.08
CA GLY A 11 -0.45 19.79 -5.62
C GLY A 11 0.21 20.75 -6.61
N ASN A 12 1.19 21.50 -6.14
CA ASN A 12 2.16 22.23 -6.95
C ASN A 12 3.48 21.48 -7.01
N ASP A 13 4.31 21.79 -8.00
CA ASP A 13 5.67 21.23 -8.02
C ASP A 13 6.45 21.68 -6.77
N GLY A 14 7.08 20.73 -6.11
CA GLY A 14 7.69 20.87 -4.80
C GLY A 14 6.94 20.14 -3.70
N ASP A 15 5.60 20.06 -3.78
CA ASP A 15 4.77 19.42 -2.75
C ASP A 15 5.06 17.92 -2.62
N GLN A 16 5.49 17.28 -3.71
CA GLN A 16 5.86 15.86 -3.73
C GLN A 16 7.05 15.51 -2.83
N PHE A 17 7.88 16.49 -2.46
CA PHE A 17 9.07 16.25 -1.64
C PHE A 17 8.81 16.40 -0.15
N GLY A 18 7.63 16.86 0.26
CA GLY A 18 7.30 17.09 1.65
C GLY A 18 7.21 15.80 2.46
N ASP A 19 7.83 15.81 3.64
CA ASP A 19 7.75 14.79 4.68
C ASP A 19 7.10 15.34 5.95
N GLN A 20 6.40 14.49 6.71
CA GLN A 20 5.61 14.90 7.87
C GLN A 20 5.68 13.86 8.99
N VAL A 21 5.94 14.32 10.22
CA VAL A 21 5.93 13.46 11.42
C VAL A 21 4.52 13.01 11.79
N THR A 22 3.50 13.79 11.41
CA THR A 22 2.09 13.47 11.63
C THR A 22 1.36 13.47 10.30
N ALA A 23 0.48 12.48 10.10
CA ALA A 23 -0.31 12.39 8.88
C ALA A 23 -1.12 13.67 8.63
N LEU A 24 -0.86 14.34 7.50
CA LEU A 24 -1.65 15.48 7.04
C LEU A 24 -2.87 15.07 6.21
N PHE A 25 -2.77 13.92 5.54
CA PHE A 25 -3.80 13.38 4.66
C PHE A 25 -4.11 11.92 5.05
N PRO A 26 -5.29 11.40 4.70
CA PRO A 26 -5.56 9.97 4.79
C PRO A 26 -4.52 9.15 4.02
N VAL A 27 -4.16 7.98 4.54
CA VAL A 27 -3.23 7.07 3.83
C VAL A 27 -3.84 6.63 2.50
N GLY A 28 -3.02 6.59 1.44
CA GLY A 28 -3.45 6.30 0.07
C GLY A 28 -4.17 7.45 -0.64
N GLN A 29 -4.32 8.62 0.00
CA GLN A 29 -4.89 9.81 -0.64
C GLN A 29 -4.12 10.15 -1.92
N LYS A 30 -4.86 10.45 -3.00
CA LYS A 30 -4.27 10.81 -4.30
C LYS A 30 -3.86 12.28 -4.30
N MET A 31 -2.67 12.59 -4.81
CA MET A 31 -2.27 13.93 -5.24
C MET A 31 -1.95 13.92 -6.73
N GLU A 32 -2.36 14.97 -7.43
CA GLU A 32 -2.10 15.17 -8.85
C GLU A 32 -1.41 16.53 -9.04
N LEU A 33 -0.33 16.53 -9.82
CA LEU A 33 0.42 17.75 -10.17
C LEU A 33 -0.01 18.28 -11.54
N PRO A 34 0.26 19.56 -11.87
CA PRO A 34 -0.14 20.17 -13.15
C PRO A 34 0.46 19.50 -14.39
N ASP A 35 1.52 18.71 -14.23
CA ASP A 35 2.17 17.92 -15.29
C ASP A 35 1.60 16.49 -15.43
N ASN A 36 0.50 16.18 -14.72
CA ASN A 36 -0.18 14.88 -14.65
C ASN A 36 0.60 13.77 -13.93
N ARG A 37 1.69 14.07 -13.20
CA ARG A 37 2.26 13.09 -12.26
C ARG A 37 1.26 12.84 -11.14
N ILE A 38 1.11 11.57 -10.75
CA ILE A 38 0.21 11.14 -9.67
C ILE A 38 1.02 10.53 -8.54
N PHE A 39 0.60 10.87 -7.32
CA PHE A 39 1.20 10.42 -6.09
C PHE A 39 0.14 9.88 -5.13
N ARG A 40 0.58 9.00 -4.23
CA ARG A 40 -0.20 8.43 -3.14
C ARG A 40 0.46 8.76 -1.82
N TYR A 41 -0.31 9.27 -0.87
CA TYR A 41 0.19 9.59 0.46
C TYR A 41 0.50 8.30 1.22
N ALA A 42 1.72 8.16 1.72
CA ALA A 42 2.22 6.93 2.29
C ALA A 42 2.94 7.15 3.62
N GLU A 43 2.89 6.15 4.49
CA GLU A 43 3.73 6.05 5.69
C GLU A 43 4.91 5.13 5.41
N ALA A 44 6.10 5.56 5.79
CA ALA A 44 7.31 4.76 5.67
C ALA A 44 7.43 3.77 6.84
N GLY A 45 7.42 2.46 6.56
CA GLY A 45 7.67 1.43 7.58
C GLY A 45 9.12 1.42 8.04
N VAL A 46 10.03 1.80 7.15
CA VAL A 46 11.48 1.94 7.38
C VAL A 46 11.97 3.22 6.70
N LEU A 47 13.13 3.75 7.11
CA LEU A 47 13.75 4.90 6.43
C LEU A 47 13.84 4.64 4.92
N THR A 48 13.25 5.52 4.12
CA THR A 48 13.27 5.37 2.67
C THR A 48 14.55 5.93 2.05
N VAL A 49 14.82 5.51 0.82
CA VAL A 49 15.86 6.04 -0.05
C VAL A 49 15.13 6.69 -1.22
N ALA A 50 15.46 7.94 -1.51
CA ALA A 50 14.83 8.66 -2.61
C ALA A 50 15.04 7.93 -3.94
N ASN A 51 14.02 7.96 -4.81
CA ASN A 51 13.96 7.35 -6.13
C ASN A 51 14.04 5.81 -6.16
N ASN A 52 13.88 5.15 -5.00
CA ASN A 52 13.71 3.70 -4.95
C ASN A 52 12.24 3.31 -5.10
N LEU A 53 12.01 2.11 -5.62
CA LEU A 53 10.73 1.45 -5.73
C LEU A 53 10.34 0.77 -4.40
N TYR A 54 9.11 1.01 -3.98
CA TYR A 54 8.54 0.50 -2.74
C TYR A 54 7.39 -0.46 -3.01
N GLN A 55 7.19 -1.37 -2.06
CA GLN A 55 6.02 -2.25 -1.95
C GLN A 55 5.32 -2.01 -0.61
N SER A 56 4.08 -2.48 -0.49
CA SER A 56 3.34 -2.45 0.78
C SER A 56 4.05 -3.29 1.84
N GLU A 57 3.71 -3.09 3.12
CA GLU A 57 4.08 -4.05 4.16
C GLU A 57 3.59 -5.45 3.75
N VAL A 58 4.41 -6.47 4.03
CA VAL A 58 4.04 -7.86 3.77
C VAL A 58 2.83 -8.22 4.64
N PRO A 59 1.73 -8.71 4.05
CA PRO A 59 0.58 -9.19 4.82
C PRO A 59 1.01 -10.25 5.83
N LYS A 60 0.63 -10.07 7.11
CA LYS A 60 0.96 -11.03 8.17
C LYS A 60 -0.04 -12.17 8.14
N ALA A 61 0.44 -13.40 8.30
CA ALA A 61 -0.42 -14.59 8.38
C ALA A 61 -1.44 -14.47 9.52
N ASP A 62 -1.04 -13.83 10.63
CA ASP A 62 -1.84 -13.57 11.83
C ASP A 62 -2.95 -12.51 11.64
N TRP A 63 -3.16 -12.03 10.41
CA TRP A 63 -4.28 -11.18 10.04
C TRP A 63 -5.22 -11.85 9.05
N LEU A 64 -4.93 -13.10 8.68
CA LEU A 64 -5.66 -13.87 7.69
C LEU A 64 -6.37 -15.03 8.40
N ARG A 65 -7.65 -15.22 8.06
CA ARG A 65 -8.53 -16.26 8.60
C ARG A 65 -8.73 -16.17 10.11
N GLU A 66 -8.57 -14.98 10.67
CA GLU A 66 -8.81 -14.72 12.09
C GLU A 66 -10.29 -14.83 12.42
N ALA A 67 -10.62 -15.26 13.63
CA ALA A 67 -12.01 -15.48 14.02
C ALA A 67 -12.68 -14.18 14.47
N THR A 68 -13.96 -13.99 14.14
CA THR A 68 -14.79 -12.98 14.79
C THR A 68 -15.04 -13.35 16.26
N ALA A 69 -14.84 -12.40 17.16
CA ALA A 69 -14.98 -12.60 18.60
C ALA A 69 -16.45 -12.71 19.03
N THR A 70 -17.32 -11.93 18.38
CA THR A 70 -18.75 -11.89 18.62
C THR A 70 -19.52 -12.01 17.32
N ALA A 71 -20.80 -12.35 17.40
CA ALA A 71 -21.68 -12.23 16.25
C ALA A 71 -21.78 -10.77 15.84
N THR A 72 -21.66 -10.48 14.55
CA THR A 72 -21.97 -9.16 13.99
C THR A 72 -23.43 -9.16 13.59
N VAL A 73 -24.19 -8.17 14.03
CA VAL A 73 -25.59 -8.02 13.63
C VAL A 73 -25.70 -7.04 12.47
N LYS A 74 -26.84 -7.11 11.77
CA LYS A 74 -27.17 -6.14 10.74
C LYS A 74 -27.13 -4.73 11.33
N ASP A 75 -26.59 -3.79 10.56
CA ASP A 75 -26.45 -2.38 10.92
C ASP A 75 -25.34 -2.06 11.94
N ASP A 76 -24.55 -3.06 12.37
CA ASP A 76 -23.35 -2.82 13.18
C ASP A 76 -22.33 -1.97 12.43
N THR A 77 -21.67 -1.08 13.16
CA THR A 77 -20.57 -0.23 12.64
C THR A 77 -19.21 -0.71 13.09
N ARG A 78 -19.13 -1.91 13.70
CA ARG A 78 -17.92 -2.47 14.29
C ARG A 78 -17.88 -3.98 14.06
N ILE A 79 -16.70 -4.49 13.81
CA ILE A 79 -16.39 -5.92 13.79
C ILE A 79 -15.31 -6.19 14.83
N ASP A 80 -15.54 -7.13 15.73
CA ASP A 80 -14.53 -7.57 16.71
C ASP A 80 -13.83 -8.84 16.21
N GLY A 81 -12.51 -8.76 16.03
CA GLY A 81 -11.66 -9.88 15.64
C GLY A 81 -10.89 -10.44 16.83
N VAL A 82 -10.64 -11.75 16.82
CA VAL A 82 -9.74 -12.46 17.72
C VAL A 82 -8.40 -12.59 17.01
N ILE A 83 -7.36 -11.89 17.48
CA ILE A 83 -6.01 -11.91 16.92
C ILE A 83 -5.07 -12.44 18.00
N THR A 84 -4.56 -13.65 17.82
CA THR A 84 -3.93 -14.40 18.93
C THR A 84 -2.40 -14.29 18.99
N THR A 85 -1.77 -13.87 17.90
CA THR A 85 -0.32 -14.06 17.70
C THR A 85 0.39 -12.79 17.26
N ALA A 86 -0.25 -11.91 16.49
CA ALA A 86 0.31 -10.62 16.13
C ALA A 86 -0.15 -9.51 17.10
N ALA A 87 0.82 -8.72 17.57
CA ALA A 87 0.50 -7.45 18.22
C ALA A 87 -0.16 -6.53 17.19
N LEU A 88 -1.43 -6.21 17.41
CA LEU A 88 -2.10 -5.12 16.70
C LEU A 88 -1.69 -3.79 17.36
N VAL A 89 -1.30 -2.81 16.56
CA VAL A 89 -1.10 -1.44 17.02
C VAL A 89 -2.37 -0.65 16.73
N ALA A 90 -2.75 0.26 17.62
CA ALA A 90 -3.90 1.13 17.39
C ALA A 90 -3.69 1.92 16.08
N ASN A 91 -4.73 2.00 15.27
CA ASN A 91 -4.74 2.72 13.99
C ASN A 91 -3.79 2.19 12.89
N ASP A 92 -3.26 0.97 13.06
CA ASP A 92 -2.39 0.30 12.09
C ASP A 92 -3.15 -0.22 10.85
N MET A 93 -4.47 -0.37 10.92
CA MET A 93 -5.36 -0.86 9.85
C MET A 93 -6.24 0.24 9.23
N VAL A 94 -6.02 1.51 9.60
CA VAL A 94 -6.79 2.66 9.10
C VAL A 94 -6.73 2.76 7.57
N GLU A 95 -7.88 3.02 6.93
CA GLU A 95 -8.09 2.98 5.47
C GLU A 95 -7.80 1.63 4.80
N GLY A 96 -7.53 0.59 5.59
CA GLY A 96 -7.43 -0.78 5.14
C GLY A 96 -8.80 -1.44 5.00
N TYR A 97 -8.80 -2.76 4.90
CA TYR A 97 -9.98 -3.55 4.60
C TYR A 97 -10.11 -4.74 5.55
N VAL A 98 -11.35 -5.08 5.86
CA VAL A 98 -11.73 -6.36 6.44
C VAL A 98 -12.70 -7.07 5.49
N MET A 99 -12.49 -8.36 5.28
CA MET A 99 -13.31 -9.19 4.42
C MET A 99 -13.73 -10.46 5.17
N PHE A 100 -15.00 -10.84 5.09
CA PHE A 100 -15.46 -12.13 5.60
C PHE A 100 -15.05 -13.27 4.65
N GLU A 101 -14.35 -14.27 5.17
CA GLU A 101 -13.98 -15.50 4.44
C GLU A 101 -14.86 -16.70 4.84
N THR A 102 -15.72 -16.58 5.84
CA THR A 102 -16.80 -17.54 6.07
C THR A 102 -18.05 -16.85 6.58
N GLY A 103 -19.18 -17.56 6.55
CA GLY A 103 -20.45 -17.09 7.08
C GLY A 103 -21.34 -16.46 6.02
N ASP A 104 -22.44 -15.85 6.46
CA ASP A 104 -23.51 -15.39 5.59
C ASP A 104 -23.15 -14.14 4.77
N ASP A 105 -22.08 -13.42 5.14
CA ASP A 105 -21.57 -12.23 4.44
C ASP A 105 -20.28 -12.50 3.65
N PHE A 106 -20.05 -13.76 3.28
CA PHE A 106 -18.84 -14.22 2.59
C PHE A 106 -18.46 -13.37 1.37
N GLY A 107 -17.18 -12.97 1.31
CA GLY A 107 -16.59 -12.20 0.22
C GLY A 107 -16.89 -10.69 0.27
N ARG A 108 -17.68 -10.23 1.24
CA ARG A 108 -17.95 -8.79 1.39
C ARG A 108 -16.79 -8.08 2.04
N ILE A 109 -16.43 -6.92 1.47
CA ILE A 109 -15.32 -6.08 1.92
C ILE A 109 -15.89 -4.84 2.60
N TYR A 110 -15.34 -4.52 3.77
CA TYR A 110 -15.61 -3.31 4.51
C TYR A 110 -14.32 -2.52 4.71
N GLN A 111 -14.41 -1.19 4.58
CA GLN A 111 -13.28 -0.32 4.83
C GLN A 111 -13.21 0.07 6.31
N ILE A 112 -12.00 0.01 6.87
CA ILE A 112 -11.74 0.28 8.28
C ILE A 112 -11.46 1.78 8.47
N ALA A 113 -12.21 2.42 9.37
CA ALA A 113 -11.98 3.80 9.80
C ALA A 113 -10.88 3.90 10.84
N GLU A 114 -10.91 2.97 11.79
CA GLU A 114 -10.04 2.91 12.97
C GLU A 114 -10.00 1.46 13.45
N ASN A 115 -8.84 1.05 13.97
CA ASN A 115 -8.73 -0.20 14.71
C ASN A 115 -8.22 0.07 16.13
N GLU A 116 -8.91 -0.51 17.09
CA GLU A 116 -8.62 -0.38 18.51
C GLU A 116 -7.96 -1.65 19.03
N VAL A 117 -6.98 -1.48 19.91
CA VAL A 117 -6.41 -2.59 20.66
C VAL A 117 -7.29 -2.82 21.89
N GLY A 118 -8.11 -3.88 21.87
CA GLY A 118 -8.92 -4.26 23.01
C GLY A 118 -8.13 -5.02 24.08
N SER A 119 -8.84 -5.62 25.03
CA SER A 119 -8.22 -6.45 26.06
C SER A 119 -7.85 -7.83 25.51
N ASP A 120 -6.65 -8.31 25.87
CA ASP A 120 -6.15 -9.63 25.49
C ASP A 120 -6.06 -9.78 23.96
N ILE A 121 -6.77 -10.75 23.39
CA ILE A 121 -6.73 -11.11 21.95
C ILE A 121 -7.89 -10.51 21.14
N VAL A 122 -8.80 -9.73 21.75
CA VAL A 122 -9.98 -9.19 21.07
C VAL A 122 -9.73 -7.75 20.66
N HIS A 123 -9.85 -7.46 19.36
CA HIS A 123 -9.56 -6.15 18.78
C HIS A 123 -10.73 -5.63 17.95
N GLY A 124 -10.95 -4.33 18.04
CA GLY A 124 -12.06 -3.66 17.36
C GLY A 124 -11.68 -3.11 16.02
N LEU A 125 -12.51 -3.36 15.00
CA LEU A 125 -12.42 -2.77 13.68
C LEU A 125 -13.65 -1.89 13.48
N MET A 126 -13.48 -0.57 13.59
CA MET A 126 -14.56 0.39 13.34
C MET A 126 -14.69 0.60 11.84
N LEU A 127 -15.91 0.49 11.32
CA LEU A 127 -16.18 0.70 9.90
C LEU A 127 -16.21 2.19 9.56
N LYS A 128 -15.97 2.52 8.28
CA LYS A 128 -16.14 3.88 7.77
C LYS A 128 -17.51 4.47 8.12
N PRO A 129 -17.62 5.80 8.35
CA PRO A 129 -18.91 6.44 8.52
C PRO A 129 -19.87 6.06 7.40
N ASP A 130 -21.13 5.84 7.76
CA ASP A 130 -22.21 5.45 6.83
C ASP A 130 -22.04 4.04 6.22
N VAL A 131 -21.05 3.25 6.65
CA VAL A 131 -20.89 1.83 6.32
C VAL A 131 -21.33 0.98 7.51
N THR A 132 -22.22 0.02 7.24
CA THR A 132 -22.70 -0.93 8.24
C THR A 132 -22.66 -2.36 7.73
N VAL A 133 -22.60 -3.32 8.66
CA VAL A 133 -22.69 -4.74 8.36
C VAL A 133 -24.04 -5.07 7.73
N GLY A 134 -24.01 -5.72 6.56
CA GLY A 134 -25.20 -5.91 5.73
C GLY A 134 -26.09 -7.10 6.13
N VAL A 135 -25.54 -8.09 6.85
CA VAL A 135 -26.24 -9.31 7.28
C VAL A 135 -25.70 -9.78 8.63
N ILE A 136 -26.51 -10.53 9.37
CA ILE A 136 -26.05 -11.14 10.61
C ILE A 136 -25.00 -12.21 10.27
N VAL A 137 -23.87 -12.19 10.97
CA VAL A 137 -22.85 -13.24 10.91
C VAL A 137 -22.64 -13.77 12.32
N THR A 138 -22.72 -15.08 12.52
CA THR A 138 -22.48 -15.69 13.83
C THR A 138 -21.03 -15.48 14.28
N ALA A 139 -20.76 -15.59 15.58
CA ALA A 139 -19.38 -15.58 16.07
C ALA A 139 -18.54 -16.72 15.47
N SER A 140 -17.21 -16.60 15.60
CA SER A 140 -16.21 -17.58 15.13
C SER A 140 -16.18 -17.80 13.62
N ASN A 141 -16.71 -16.87 12.82
CA ASN A 141 -16.47 -16.83 11.38
C ASN A 141 -15.13 -16.19 11.05
N SER A 142 -14.47 -16.66 10.00
CA SER A 142 -13.17 -16.18 9.57
C SER A 142 -13.25 -14.84 8.83
N ILE A 143 -12.32 -13.95 9.16
CA ILE A 143 -12.10 -12.66 8.51
C ILE A 143 -10.64 -12.52 8.07
N ASN A 144 -10.44 -11.81 6.96
CA ASN A 144 -9.13 -11.36 6.51
C ASN A 144 -9.04 -9.85 6.70
N MET A 145 -7.96 -9.40 7.33
CA MET A 145 -7.65 -7.99 7.49
C MET A 145 -6.42 -7.66 6.67
N ILE A 146 -6.49 -6.58 5.90
CA ILE A 146 -5.42 -6.10 5.04
C ILE A 146 -5.23 -4.61 5.29
N LYS A 147 -3.98 -4.22 5.57
CA LYS A 147 -3.60 -2.81 5.69
C LYS A 147 -3.83 -2.07 4.37
N ASN A 148 -4.00 -0.75 4.45
CA ASN A 148 -3.88 0.07 3.27
C ASN A 148 -2.49 -0.17 2.64
N PRO A 149 -2.37 -0.40 1.31
CA PRO A 149 -1.07 -0.69 0.68
C PRO A 149 0.00 0.37 0.94
N TRP A 150 -0.38 1.64 1.11
CA TRP A 150 0.53 2.74 1.38
C TRP A 150 0.84 2.96 2.88
N LYS A 151 0.38 2.07 3.77
CA LYS A 151 0.68 2.09 5.21
C LYS A 151 1.91 1.21 5.48
N GLY A 152 2.95 1.78 6.08
CA GLY A 152 4.17 1.03 6.43
C GLY A 152 4.97 0.51 5.24
N ILE A 153 5.11 1.30 4.16
CA ILE A 153 5.80 0.86 2.94
C ILE A 153 7.24 0.45 3.22
N ILE A 154 7.73 -0.54 2.47
CA ILE A 154 9.09 -1.06 2.55
C ILE A 154 9.71 -1.12 1.15
N ALA A 155 11.04 -1.02 1.06
CA ALA A 155 11.72 -1.13 -0.22
C ALA A 155 11.39 -2.48 -0.87
N LYS A 156 11.16 -2.49 -2.18
CA LYS A 156 11.03 -3.75 -2.92
C LYS A 156 12.31 -4.57 -2.69
N PRO A 157 12.23 -5.82 -2.19
CA PRO A 157 13.43 -6.58 -1.81
C PRO A 157 14.26 -6.96 -3.03
N ALA A 158 15.55 -7.24 -2.83
CA ALA A 158 16.42 -7.87 -3.82
C ALA A 158 16.07 -9.37 -3.98
N SER A 159 14.81 -9.63 -4.38
CA SER A 159 14.21 -10.92 -4.67
C SER A 159 12.89 -10.70 -5.41
N ASP A 160 12.09 -11.76 -5.60
CA ASP A 160 10.68 -11.61 -5.98
C ASP A 160 9.94 -10.69 -5.01
N GLN A 161 8.95 -9.96 -5.55
CA GLN A 161 8.13 -9.08 -4.73
C GLN A 161 7.34 -9.92 -3.73
N THR A 162 7.28 -9.48 -2.47
CA THR A 162 6.55 -10.19 -1.41
C THR A 162 5.22 -9.51 -1.07
N ALA A 163 4.95 -8.37 -1.71
CA ALA A 163 3.74 -7.58 -1.54
C ALA A 163 3.50 -6.68 -2.76
N LEU A 164 2.38 -5.98 -2.79
CA LEU A 164 2.01 -5.10 -3.91
C LEU A 164 3.01 -3.96 -4.05
N VAL A 165 3.52 -3.68 -5.25
CA VAL A 165 4.30 -2.48 -5.55
C VAL A 165 3.42 -1.24 -5.44
N VAL A 166 3.88 -0.23 -4.70
CA VAL A 166 3.06 0.94 -4.33
C VAL A 166 3.57 2.28 -4.85
N GLY A 167 4.76 2.31 -5.46
CA GLY A 167 5.29 3.51 -6.09
C GLY A 167 6.76 3.77 -5.79
N VAL A 168 7.23 4.93 -6.22
CA VAL A 168 8.59 5.42 -6.02
C VAL A 168 8.56 6.66 -5.12
N THR A 169 9.35 6.69 -4.05
CA THR A 169 9.39 7.88 -3.19
C THR A 169 10.35 8.92 -3.76
N PRO A 170 9.92 10.14 -4.15
CA PRO A 170 10.79 11.15 -4.75
C PRO A 170 11.70 11.85 -3.72
N SER A 171 11.43 11.68 -2.42
CA SER A 171 12.25 12.16 -1.30
C SER A 171 12.43 11.07 -0.25
N VAL A 172 13.36 11.31 0.68
CA VAL A 172 13.55 10.47 1.87
C VAL A 172 12.44 10.75 2.86
N ILE A 173 11.87 9.70 3.44
CA ILE A 173 10.84 9.71 4.48
C ILE A 173 11.39 8.89 5.64
N ALA A 174 11.43 9.47 6.84
CA ALA A 174 11.91 8.75 8.02
C ALA A 174 10.95 7.62 8.43
N SER A 175 11.44 6.62 9.16
CA SER A 175 10.59 5.52 9.64
C SER A 175 9.49 6.05 10.56
N GLY A 176 8.23 5.70 10.27
CA GLY A 176 7.03 6.19 10.95
C GLY A 176 6.52 7.54 10.45
N ASP A 177 7.28 8.23 9.60
CA ASP A 177 6.88 9.50 9.00
C ASP A 177 6.13 9.26 7.68
N TRP A 178 5.59 10.35 7.16
CA TRP A 178 4.65 10.36 6.04
C TRP A 178 5.16 11.19 4.89
N GLY A 179 4.89 10.77 3.66
CA GLY A 179 5.26 11.49 2.46
C GLY A 179 4.51 10.96 1.24
N TRP A 180 5.09 11.15 0.05
CA TRP A 180 4.44 10.81 -1.21
C TRP A 180 5.17 9.68 -1.95
N CYS A 181 4.40 8.75 -2.50
CA CYS A 181 4.88 7.75 -3.47
C CYS A 181 4.34 8.09 -4.85
N GLN A 182 5.21 8.32 -5.83
CA GLN A 182 4.82 8.50 -7.22
C GLN A 182 4.37 7.16 -7.82
N THR A 183 3.20 7.16 -8.43
CA THR A 183 2.55 5.98 -9.03
C THR A 183 2.39 6.11 -10.55
N ARG A 184 2.27 7.35 -11.05
CA ARG A 184 2.17 7.64 -12.49
C ARG A 184 2.99 8.85 -12.92
N GLY A 185 3.29 8.88 -14.22
CA GLY A 185 4.02 9.98 -14.86
C GLY A 185 5.53 9.76 -14.83
N VAL A 186 6.29 10.70 -15.37
CA VAL A 186 7.75 10.59 -15.45
C VAL A 186 8.34 10.74 -14.04
N GLY A 187 9.11 9.75 -13.60
CA GLY A 187 9.78 9.74 -12.30
C GLY A 187 11.22 9.25 -12.43
N SER A 188 12.05 9.63 -11.47
CA SER A 188 13.42 9.11 -11.35
C SER A 188 13.38 7.77 -10.61
N CYS A 189 14.02 6.75 -11.17
CA CYS A 189 14.11 5.41 -10.57
C CYS A 189 15.56 4.93 -10.55
N LEU A 190 15.95 4.22 -9.48
CA LEU A 190 17.20 3.47 -9.46
C LEU A 190 17.16 2.33 -10.49
N LEU A 191 18.19 2.23 -11.33
CA LEU A 191 18.29 1.18 -12.36
C LEU A 191 19.17 0.01 -11.93
N ASP A 192 18.72 -1.20 -12.28
CA ASP A 192 19.50 -2.42 -12.25
C ASP A 192 19.51 -3.03 -13.65
N GLY A 193 20.65 -2.93 -14.33
CA GLY A 193 20.78 -3.31 -15.74
C GLY A 193 20.79 -2.10 -16.68
N VAL A 194 20.88 -2.37 -17.97
CA VAL A 194 20.93 -1.33 -19.01
C VAL A 194 19.60 -1.31 -19.73
N VAL A 195 18.87 -0.22 -19.54
CA VAL A 195 17.55 -0.06 -20.14
C VAL A 195 17.62 0.75 -21.43
N ILE A 196 16.77 0.40 -22.40
CA ILE A 196 16.66 1.15 -23.68
C ILE A 196 15.33 1.90 -23.76
N ILE A 197 15.33 3.05 -24.43
CA ILE A 197 14.14 3.90 -24.57
C ILE A 197 12.95 3.12 -25.13
N GLY A 198 11.80 3.27 -24.48
CA GLY A 198 10.55 2.64 -24.89
C GLY A 198 10.37 1.19 -24.42
N GLN A 199 11.41 0.57 -23.84
CA GLN A 199 11.31 -0.73 -23.19
C GLN A 199 10.50 -0.63 -21.90
N GLU A 200 9.76 -1.69 -21.57
CA GLU A 200 9.09 -1.82 -20.29
C GLU A 200 10.08 -2.24 -19.21
N VAL A 201 9.82 -1.78 -17.98
CA VAL A 201 10.63 -2.13 -16.81
C VAL A 201 9.79 -2.84 -15.77
N ARG A 202 10.44 -3.70 -14.99
CA ARG A 202 9.87 -4.46 -13.88
C ARG A 202 10.63 -4.19 -12.58
N PRO A 203 10.12 -4.58 -11.41
CA PRO A 203 10.88 -4.52 -10.16
C PRO A 203 12.12 -5.44 -10.22
N SER A 204 13.32 -4.95 -9.91
CA SER A 204 14.56 -5.75 -9.93
C SER A 204 14.60 -6.85 -8.86
N GLU A 205 14.92 -8.11 -9.20
CA GLU A 205 15.18 -9.16 -8.20
C GLU A 205 16.59 -9.14 -7.61
N THR A 206 17.51 -8.29 -8.09
CA THR A 206 18.92 -8.34 -7.63
C THR A 206 19.33 -7.12 -6.80
N VAL A 207 18.64 -5.99 -6.98
CA VAL A 207 18.91 -4.73 -6.28
C VAL A 207 17.62 -4.21 -5.65
N ALA A 208 17.62 -4.10 -4.32
CA ALA A 208 16.45 -3.65 -3.58
C ALA A 208 16.06 -2.21 -3.98
N GLY A 209 14.79 -2.03 -4.31
CA GLY A 209 14.22 -0.75 -4.74
C GLY A 209 14.63 -0.30 -6.14
N ALA A 210 15.32 -1.12 -6.94
CA ALA A 210 15.61 -0.80 -8.33
C ALA A 210 14.53 -1.30 -9.29
N VAL A 211 14.51 -0.75 -10.50
CA VAL A 211 13.79 -1.29 -11.65
C VAL A 211 14.79 -1.87 -12.65
N SER A 212 14.39 -2.94 -13.32
CA SER A 212 15.20 -3.63 -14.34
C SER A 212 14.40 -3.81 -15.63
N GLU A 213 15.10 -4.17 -16.70
CA GLU A 213 14.50 -4.56 -17.97
C GLU A 213 13.43 -5.65 -17.80
N LEU A 214 12.25 -5.43 -18.38
CA LEU A 214 11.25 -6.50 -18.52
C LEU A 214 11.63 -7.36 -19.74
N ASN A 215 11.77 -8.67 -19.54
CA ASN A 215 12.16 -9.62 -20.59
C ASN A 215 11.15 -10.76 -20.71
N TYR A 216 10.19 -10.59 -21.62
CA TYR A 216 9.12 -11.55 -21.89
C TYR A 216 9.59 -12.95 -22.34
N ASP A 217 10.86 -13.10 -22.76
CA ASP A 217 11.43 -14.36 -23.18
C ASP A 217 12.17 -15.09 -22.02
N GLU A 218 12.17 -14.52 -20.81
CA GLU A 218 12.79 -15.11 -19.63
C GLU A 218 11.93 -16.27 -19.09
N GLY A 219 12.41 -17.50 -19.26
CA GLY A 219 11.65 -18.72 -18.91
C GLY A 219 11.76 -19.18 -17.44
N THR A 220 12.56 -18.51 -16.61
CA THR A 220 12.93 -18.97 -15.26
C THR A 220 12.66 -17.98 -14.14
N VAL A 221 12.24 -16.75 -14.47
CA VAL A 221 12.04 -15.68 -13.49
C VAL A 221 10.62 -15.17 -13.65
N GLU A 222 9.95 -14.93 -12.53
CA GLU A 222 8.64 -14.31 -12.54
C GLU A 222 8.82 -12.83 -12.86
N ASP A 223 8.57 -12.47 -14.11
CA ASP A 223 8.42 -11.08 -14.51
C ASP A 223 7.24 -10.49 -13.72
N ASN A 224 7.58 -9.84 -12.60
CA ASN A 224 6.71 -9.30 -11.55
C ASN A 224 5.74 -8.18 -12.02
N GLY A 225 5.44 -8.14 -13.31
CA GLY A 225 4.61 -7.16 -14.02
C GLY A 225 5.40 -5.90 -14.42
N PRO A 226 4.97 -5.21 -15.49
CA PRO A 226 5.54 -3.90 -15.83
C PRO A 226 5.15 -2.85 -14.79
N VAL A 227 6.12 -2.03 -14.37
CA VAL A 227 5.89 -0.85 -13.49
C VAL A 227 5.99 0.47 -14.25
N GLY A 228 6.46 0.43 -15.50
CA GLY A 228 6.55 1.60 -16.35
C GLY A 228 7.34 1.35 -17.62
N ARG A 229 7.69 2.45 -18.30
CA ARG A 229 8.42 2.44 -19.56
C ARG A 229 9.57 3.44 -19.57
N VAL A 230 10.69 3.06 -20.15
CA VAL A 230 11.93 3.85 -20.18
C VAL A 230 11.77 5.11 -21.03
N VAL A 231 12.11 6.27 -20.47
CA VAL A 231 12.08 7.57 -21.15
C VAL A 231 13.47 7.99 -21.65
N GLU A 232 14.52 7.57 -20.94
CA GLU A 232 15.92 7.90 -21.23
C GLU A 232 16.80 6.66 -21.11
N VAL A 233 17.86 6.56 -21.94
CA VAL A 233 18.90 5.54 -21.74
C VAL A 233 19.81 5.99 -20.60
N ALA A 234 19.84 5.22 -19.52
CA ALA A 234 20.73 5.45 -18.40
C ALA A 234 21.50 4.15 -18.04
N PRO A 235 22.71 4.28 -17.50
CA PRO A 235 23.52 3.11 -17.11
C PRO A 235 22.99 2.46 -15.83
N THR A 236 23.41 1.21 -15.60
CA THR A 236 23.09 0.47 -14.36
C THR A 236 23.65 1.17 -13.12
N ALA A 237 22.99 0.99 -11.97
CA ALA A 237 23.33 1.57 -10.67
C ALA A 237 23.25 3.11 -10.59
N ASP A 238 22.80 3.78 -11.66
CA ASP A 238 22.44 5.20 -11.67
C ASP A 238 20.92 5.38 -11.72
N PHE A 239 20.49 6.65 -11.67
CA PHE A 239 19.09 7.01 -11.82
C PHE A 239 18.71 7.18 -13.29
N GLY A 240 17.59 6.58 -13.69
CA GLY A 240 16.98 6.75 -15.00
C GLY A 240 15.58 7.34 -14.91
N LEU A 241 15.11 7.93 -16.02
CA LEU A 241 13.74 8.44 -16.13
C LEU A 241 12.81 7.35 -16.66
N ILE A 242 11.77 7.06 -15.87
CA ILE A 242 10.74 6.05 -16.18
C ILE A 242 9.37 6.72 -16.17
N LEU A 243 8.56 6.44 -17.19
CA LEU A 243 7.15 6.75 -17.21
C LEU A 243 6.40 5.67 -16.41
N LEU A 244 6.08 5.97 -15.15
CA LEU A 244 5.45 5.04 -14.21
C LEU A 244 3.98 4.78 -14.57
N THR A 245 3.54 3.53 -14.38
CA THR A 245 2.16 3.04 -14.62
C THR A 245 1.71 2.04 -13.55
N ILE A 246 2.01 2.32 -12.28
CA ILE A 246 1.85 1.37 -11.16
C ILE A 246 0.37 1.23 -10.70
N GLU A 247 -0.47 2.22 -11.02
CA GLU A 247 -1.93 2.19 -10.85
C GLU A 247 -2.62 2.52 -12.17
#